data_AF-A0A812VED3-F1
#
_entry.id   AF-A0A812VED3-F1
#
_cell.length_a   1.000
_cell.length_b   1.000
_cell.length_c   1.000
_cell.angle_alpha   90.00
_cell.angle_beta   90.00
_cell.angle_gamma   90.00
#
_symmetry.space_group_name_H-M   'P 1'
#
loop_
_entity.id
_entity.type
_entity.pdbx_description
1 polymer ?
#
loop_
_entity_poly.entity_id
_entity_poly.type
_entity_poly.pdbx_seq_one_letter_code
_entity_poly.pdbx_strand_id
1 'polypeptide(L)'
;MADINWDGDYFDLPKEKFQQMTVGQRLDHFAKRIVKHGMERPALIYRFHIKMLLLNYGGYCILVGLMPRPSAMPTYDYSVLLFAKLLVWQHLAEAFGCRQGPLSGMTFPTNWLYRLSRGTLKYSCLPQLGGNKRNVVDFAVHCLFFISGLAFLFCPWYSFVCIRALFFCDVYLFMFDRTQFYASTAHAYGSMLLSACFPLDCGSFAGMQLGLIMQWFFSGIGKIGPWFQYVNGPFMLQSRWLRGSKWLLKLLVESEDKMTPTLFGTCLAHLAAFVEYFAPIALMVPSNAAIWLGLIGLTAMHVYILLTPAPFDVYSWNLCFCLSGIYLFYIGSFGFDFSSWTDMAFCLRLWLFAEFCLCWYGQFFPDQIGYYLSHRYWAGNWVQTHFMVRKNQTVKDKLDKVDPRLPNPLSLEPTPYYLMCLGYMPFAYTWLATMNMKCIVRLVEDVLNMGSRTTVDDWAFCGLQSWLCGEFRDQIYTHTMMPLIQEECKFDEGECYLIRLGAFRMFQHEASWQIYDAKKGVVREGKLTTEMMSSIDSRPSASMELLMA
;
A
#
# COMPACT_ATOMS: atom_id res chain seq x y z
N MET A 1 6.48 24.30 -14.99
CA MET A 1 5.27 23.64 -15.55
C MET A 1 4.66 24.43 -16.71
N ALA A 2 5.23 25.57 -17.10
CA ALA A 2 4.64 26.48 -18.10
C ALA A 2 4.80 26.03 -19.57
N ASP A 3 5.68 25.08 -19.88
CA ASP A 3 6.02 24.73 -21.28
C ASP A 3 5.32 23.47 -21.81
N ILE A 4 4.45 22.82 -21.04
CA ILE A 4 3.63 21.69 -21.52
C ILE A 4 2.22 22.24 -21.71
N ASN A 5 1.72 22.19 -22.95
CA ASN A 5 0.32 22.47 -23.24
C ASN A 5 -0.54 21.31 -22.75
N TRP A 6 -0.86 21.31 -21.46
CA TRP A 6 -1.65 20.29 -20.79
C TRP A 6 -3.10 20.22 -21.29
N ASP A 7 -3.61 21.31 -21.84
CA ASP A 7 -4.94 21.41 -22.44
C ASP A 7 -4.94 21.11 -23.95
N GLY A 8 -3.78 20.75 -24.54
CA GLY A 8 -3.64 20.28 -25.92
C GLY A 8 -3.73 18.75 -26.06
N ASP A 9 -3.18 18.20 -27.14
CA ASP A 9 -3.19 16.77 -27.48
C ASP A 9 -2.40 15.86 -26.53
N TYR A 10 -1.96 16.34 -25.35
CA TYR A 10 -1.13 15.55 -24.44
C TYR A 10 -1.76 14.19 -24.13
N PHE A 11 -3.07 14.14 -23.89
CA PHE A 11 -3.78 12.89 -23.61
C PHE A 11 -4.32 12.18 -24.86
N ASP A 12 -4.06 12.70 -26.06
CA ASP A 12 -4.67 12.27 -27.33
C ASP A 12 -6.21 12.20 -27.26
N LEU A 13 -6.79 13.11 -26.47
CA LEU A 13 -8.23 13.17 -26.21
C LEU A 13 -8.68 14.63 -26.08
N PRO A 14 -9.42 15.16 -27.06
CA PRO A 14 -10.02 16.48 -26.95
C PRO A 14 -11.03 16.56 -25.80
N LYS A 15 -11.10 17.72 -25.15
CA LYS A 15 -11.98 17.96 -23.98
C LYS A 15 -13.45 17.71 -24.31
N GLU A 16 -13.92 18.16 -25.47
CA GLU A 16 -15.32 18.01 -25.90
C GLU A 16 -15.68 16.53 -26.06
N LYS A 17 -14.76 15.73 -26.61
CA LYS A 17 -14.94 14.28 -26.74
C LYS A 17 -14.96 13.60 -25.37
N PHE A 18 -14.05 13.98 -24.46
CA PHE A 18 -14.04 13.44 -23.11
C PHE A 18 -15.36 13.69 -22.36
N GLN A 19 -15.93 14.90 -22.49
CA GLN A 19 -17.20 15.26 -21.85
C GLN A 19 -18.38 14.40 -22.33
N GLN A 20 -18.35 13.96 -23.59
CA GLN A 20 -19.38 13.09 -24.18
C GLN A 20 -19.21 11.60 -23.84
N MET A 21 -18.04 11.20 -23.32
CA MET A 21 -17.74 9.79 -23.05
C MET A 21 -18.35 9.31 -21.73
N THR A 22 -18.83 8.07 -21.73
CA THR A 22 -19.22 7.36 -20.50
C THR A 22 -18.00 7.08 -19.62
N VAL A 23 -18.22 6.71 -18.35
CA VAL A 23 -17.10 6.36 -17.44
C VAL A 23 -16.27 5.19 -17.98
N GLY A 24 -16.93 4.20 -18.58
CA GLY A 24 -16.28 3.05 -19.21
C GLY A 24 -15.40 3.47 -20.39
N GLN A 25 -15.89 4.34 -21.26
CA GLN A 25 -15.11 4.86 -22.39
C GLN A 25 -13.90 5.69 -21.92
N ARG A 26 -14.10 6.55 -20.91
CA ARG A 26 -13.01 7.33 -20.30
C ARG A 26 -11.93 6.40 -19.73
N LEU A 27 -12.33 5.38 -18.98
CA LEU A 27 -11.40 4.40 -18.41
C LEU A 27 -10.69 3.55 -19.47
N ASP A 28 -11.40 3.10 -20.51
CA ASP A 28 -10.81 2.39 -21.64
C ASP A 28 -9.67 3.23 -22.25
N HIS A 29 -9.91 4.51 -22.51
CA HIS A 29 -8.91 5.41 -23.08
C HIS A 29 -7.63 5.46 -22.23
N PHE A 30 -7.75 5.66 -20.92
CA PHE A 30 -6.60 5.76 -20.04
C PHE A 30 -5.90 4.41 -19.81
N ALA A 31 -6.64 3.30 -19.77
CA ALA A 31 -6.05 1.97 -19.68
C ALA A 31 -5.21 1.66 -20.93
N LYS A 32 -5.75 1.92 -22.13
CA LYS A 32 -5.01 1.81 -23.41
C LYS A 32 -3.76 2.67 -23.43
N ARG A 33 -3.90 3.93 -22.98
CA ARG A 33 -2.78 4.87 -22.88
C ARG A 33 -1.68 4.33 -21.97
N ILE A 34 -2.03 3.79 -20.81
CA ILE A 34 -1.06 3.22 -19.86
C ILE A 34 -0.33 2.03 -20.48
N VAL A 35 -1.04 1.13 -21.15
CA VAL A 35 -0.41 -0.03 -21.81
C VAL A 35 0.56 0.39 -22.91
N LYS A 36 0.22 1.45 -23.66
CA LYS A 36 1.02 1.92 -24.80
C LYS A 36 2.20 2.82 -24.38
N HIS A 37 1.95 3.77 -23.49
CA HIS A 37 2.87 4.87 -23.17
C HIS A 37 3.28 4.91 -21.69
N GLY A 38 2.73 4.02 -20.86
CA GLY A 38 2.81 4.14 -19.41
C GLY A 38 2.00 5.31 -18.89
N MET A 39 2.16 5.66 -17.62
CA MET A 39 1.42 6.81 -17.06
C MET A 39 1.99 8.18 -17.44
N GLU A 40 3.14 8.21 -18.09
CA GLU A 40 3.81 9.43 -18.58
C GLU A 40 3.97 10.59 -17.59
N ARG A 41 4.03 10.25 -16.30
CA ARG A 41 4.18 11.23 -15.23
C ARG A 41 5.34 12.20 -15.52
N PRO A 42 5.17 13.51 -15.26
CA PRO A 42 6.24 14.49 -15.40
C PRO A 42 7.53 14.05 -14.72
N ALA A 43 8.68 14.30 -15.34
CA ALA A 43 9.98 13.98 -14.74
C ALA A 43 10.17 14.59 -13.33
N LEU A 44 9.50 15.71 -13.05
CA LEU A 44 9.49 16.36 -11.74
C LEU A 44 8.97 15.44 -10.63
N ILE A 45 7.95 14.62 -10.90
CA ILE A 45 7.39 13.68 -9.93
C ILE A 45 8.47 12.67 -9.52
N TYR A 46 9.15 12.05 -10.48
CA TYR A 46 10.25 11.13 -10.19
C TYR A 46 11.42 11.82 -9.49
N ARG A 47 11.77 13.05 -9.90
CA ARG A 47 12.83 13.85 -9.23
C ARG A 47 12.50 14.12 -7.77
N PHE A 48 11.24 14.41 -7.44
CA PHE A 48 10.80 14.59 -6.05
C PHE A 48 11.07 13.31 -5.24
N HIS A 49 10.61 12.16 -5.73
CA HIS A 49 10.73 10.88 -5.03
C HIS A 49 12.19 10.41 -4.90
N ILE A 50 13.00 10.58 -5.95
CA ILE A 50 14.45 10.29 -5.87
C ILE A 50 15.13 11.20 -4.83
N LYS A 51 14.79 12.49 -4.78
CA LYS A 51 15.33 13.40 -3.75
C LYS A 51 14.91 12.96 -2.36
N MET A 52 13.64 12.60 -2.15
CA MET A 52 13.16 12.09 -0.86
C MET A 52 13.89 10.81 -0.46
N LEU A 53 14.12 9.89 -1.40
CA LEU A 53 14.89 8.67 -1.16
C LEU A 53 16.34 8.99 -0.76
N LEU A 54 17.02 9.88 -1.49
CA LEU A 54 18.38 10.31 -1.18
C LEU A 54 18.48 11.03 0.17
N LEU A 55 17.50 11.87 0.52
CA LEU A 55 17.44 12.53 1.82
C LEU A 55 17.20 11.52 2.95
N ASN A 56 16.28 10.59 2.75
CA ASN A 56 15.96 9.55 3.72
C ASN A 56 17.19 8.66 4.00
N TYR A 57 17.76 8.02 2.97
CA TYR A 57 18.89 7.11 3.14
C TYR A 57 20.23 7.82 3.35
N GLY A 58 20.42 8.99 2.76
CA GLY A 58 21.57 9.85 3.05
C GLY A 58 21.57 10.31 4.50
N GLY A 59 20.40 10.67 5.05
CA GLY A 59 20.23 10.98 6.47
C GLY A 59 20.60 9.81 7.38
N TYR A 60 20.15 8.60 7.06
CA TYR A 60 20.56 7.39 7.76
C TYR A 60 22.08 7.15 7.69
N CYS A 61 22.69 7.27 6.49
CA CYS A 61 24.12 7.10 6.32
C CYS A 61 24.94 8.14 7.09
N ILE A 62 24.50 9.40 7.11
CA ILE A 62 25.11 10.47 7.91
C ILE A 62 24.98 10.15 9.40
N LEU A 63 23.80 9.72 9.86
CA LEU A 63 23.56 9.34 11.25
C LEU A 63 24.53 8.23 11.70
N VAL A 64 24.66 7.18 10.89
CA VAL A 64 25.62 6.09 11.14
C VAL A 64 27.06 6.58 11.08
N GLY A 65 27.41 7.41 10.10
CA GLY A 65 28.77 7.93 9.92
C GLY A 65 29.24 8.86 11.04
N LEU A 66 28.31 9.59 11.67
CA LEU A 66 28.58 10.45 12.82
C LEU A 66 28.61 9.70 14.16
N MET A 67 28.16 8.43 14.19
CA MET A 67 28.15 7.62 15.40
C MET A 67 29.38 6.70 15.40
N PRO A 68 30.41 7.01 16.21
CA PRO A 68 31.58 6.14 16.27
C PRO A 68 31.15 4.76 16.77
N ARG A 69 31.54 3.71 16.04
CA ARG A 69 31.42 2.33 16.51
C ARG A 69 32.10 2.24 17.89
N PRO A 70 31.40 1.79 18.94
CA PRO A 70 32.05 1.54 20.22
C PRO A 70 33.20 0.56 20.02
N SER A 71 34.42 0.96 20.40
CA SER A 71 35.66 0.23 20.08
C SER A 71 35.68 -1.23 20.59
N ALA A 72 34.88 -1.54 21.60
CA ALA A 72 34.73 -2.86 22.19
C ALA A 72 33.63 -3.73 21.56
N MET A 73 32.79 -3.20 20.66
CA MET A 73 31.63 -3.92 20.14
C MET A 73 32.05 -4.88 19.01
N PRO A 74 31.75 -6.19 19.12
CA PRO A 74 31.95 -7.16 18.04
C PRO A 74 31.26 -6.73 16.74
N THR A 75 31.79 -7.17 15.59
CA THR A 75 31.22 -6.79 14.28
C THR A 75 29.80 -7.31 14.12
N TYR A 76 29.52 -8.48 14.69
CA TYR A 76 28.19 -9.05 14.78
C TYR A 76 27.22 -8.13 15.52
N ASP A 77 27.49 -7.81 16.79
CA ASP A 77 26.66 -6.90 17.61
C ASP A 77 26.45 -5.53 16.95
N TYR A 78 27.50 -5.02 16.32
CA TYR A 78 27.43 -3.74 15.60
C TYR A 78 26.52 -3.83 14.38
N SER A 79 26.56 -4.93 13.61
CA SER A 79 25.65 -5.14 12.47
C SER A 79 24.19 -5.18 12.91
N VAL A 80 23.90 -5.80 14.06
CA VAL A 80 22.56 -5.84 14.65
C VAL A 80 22.09 -4.47 15.11
N LEU A 81 22.97 -3.69 15.74
CA LEU A 81 22.68 -2.31 16.12
C LEU A 81 22.37 -1.44 14.90
N LEU A 82 23.17 -1.55 13.84
CA LEU A 82 22.94 -0.81 12.60
C LEU A 82 21.60 -1.19 11.95
N PHE A 83 21.29 -2.48 11.91
CA PHE A 83 20.02 -2.96 11.39
C PHE A 83 18.82 -2.42 12.20
N ALA A 84 18.88 -2.52 13.53
CA ALA A 84 17.83 -1.97 14.39
C ALA A 84 17.68 -0.45 14.19
N LYS A 85 18.78 0.29 14.04
CA LYS A 85 18.75 1.73 13.71
C LYS A 85 18.14 1.99 12.33
N LEU A 86 18.42 1.17 11.32
CA LEU A 86 17.79 1.28 10.01
C LEU A 86 16.27 1.14 10.12
N LEU A 87 15.79 0.13 10.85
CA LEU A 87 14.36 -0.09 11.07
C LEU A 87 13.70 1.08 11.79
N VAL A 88 14.29 1.52 12.91
CA VAL A 88 13.76 2.67 13.67
C VAL A 88 13.77 3.93 12.81
N TRP A 89 14.83 4.17 12.04
CA TRP A 89 14.93 5.31 11.13
C TRP A 89 13.80 5.29 10.09
N GLN A 90 13.60 4.17 9.40
CA GLN A 90 12.53 4.06 8.40
C GLN A 90 11.16 4.20 9.05
N HIS A 91 10.93 3.59 10.21
CA HIS A 91 9.67 3.71 10.96
C HIS A 91 9.31 5.16 11.29
N LEU A 92 10.29 5.96 11.75
CA LEU A 92 10.12 7.39 11.98
C LEU A 92 9.92 8.18 10.68
N ALA A 93 10.70 7.88 9.65
CA ALA A 93 10.61 8.57 8.36
C ALA A 93 9.22 8.37 7.73
N GLU A 94 8.67 7.16 7.78
CA GLU A 94 7.32 6.83 7.32
C GLU A 94 6.25 7.55 8.17
N ALA A 95 6.45 7.62 9.50
CA ALA A 95 5.56 8.37 10.39
C ALA A 95 5.51 9.88 10.06
N PHE A 96 6.59 10.45 9.52
CA PHE A 96 6.61 11.82 9.00
C PHE A 96 6.01 11.94 7.58
N GLY A 97 5.87 10.83 6.88
CA GLY A 97 5.35 10.76 5.52
C GLY A 97 6.42 10.83 4.44
N CYS A 98 7.61 10.27 4.66
CA CYS A 98 8.69 10.30 3.68
C CYS A 98 8.31 9.68 2.31
N ARG A 99 7.30 8.80 2.28
CA ARG A 99 6.72 8.22 1.06
C ARG A 99 5.59 9.01 0.43
N GLN A 100 5.10 10.03 1.12
CA GLN A 100 4.02 10.85 0.63
C GLN A 100 4.58 11.85 -0.39
N GLY A 101 3.80 12.10 -1.43
CA GLY A 101 4.17 13.07 -2.45
C GLY A 101 3.39 12.84 -3.73
N PRO A 102 3.86 13.41 -4.86
CA PRO A 102 3.03 13.45 -6.06
C PRO A 102 2.72 12.07 -6.66
N LEU A 103 3.52 11.03 -6.35
CA LEU A 103 3.20 9.65 -6.75
C LEU A 103 1.99 9.07 -6.00
N SER A 104 1.72 9.55 -4.78
CA SER A 104 0.58 9.16 -3.95
C SER A 104 -0.57 10.17 -4.02
N GLY A 105 -0.58 11.06 -5.03
CA GLY A 105 -1.61 12.09 -5.18
C GLY A 105 -1.55 13.21 -4.14
N MET A 106 -0.45 13.33 -3.39
CA MET A 106 -0.26 14.36 -2.37
C MET A 106 0.78 15.39 -2.81
N THR A 107 0.64 16.64 -2.40
CA THR A 107 1.62 17.69 -2.74
C THR A 107 2.82 17.71 -1.80
N PHE A 108 2.62 17.34 -0.52
CA PHE A 108 3.65 17.32 0.52
C PHE A 108 3.32 16.21 1.55
N PRO A 109 4.29 15.75 2.36
CA PRO A 109 4.01 14.88 3.50
C PRO A 109 3.04 15.49 4.52
N THR A 110 1.97 14.76 4.83
CA THR A 110 0.85 15.18 5.69
C THR A 110 0.64 14.29 6.91
N ASN A 111 1.32 13.14 7.02
CA ASN A 111 1.13 12.22 8.15
C ASN A 111 1.31 12.89 9.52
N TRP A 112 2.30 13.76 9.64
CA TRP A 112 2.56 14.52 10.87
C TRP A 112 1.41 15.45 11.27
N LEU A 113 0.63 15.97 10.31
CA LEU A 113 -0.54 16.81 10.59
C LEU A 113 -1.58 16.04 11.38
N TYR A 114 -1.89 14.81 10.98
CA TYR A 114 -2.86 13.97 11.67
C TYR A 114 -2.34 13.50 13.04
N ARG A 115 -1.08 13.08 13.08
CA ARG A 115 -0.45 12.45 14.25
C ARG A 115 -0.34 13.40 15.44
N LEU A 116 -0.05 14.67 15.18
CA LEU A 116 0.12 15.70 16.23
C LEU A 116 -1.14 16.56 16.43
N SER A 117 -2.23 16.27 15.71
CA SER A 117 -3.48 17.00 15.82
C SER A 117 -4.54 16.27 16.62
N ARG A 118 -5.02 16.93 17.67
CA ARG A 118 -6.19 16.50 18.43
C ARG A 118 -7.47 16.69 17.61
N GLY A 119 -8.51 15.91 17.94
CA GLY A 119 -9.86 16.01 17.37
C GLY A 119 -10.03 15.34 16.00
N THR A 120 -8.94 14.94 15.34
CA THR A 120 -8.99 14.20 14.07
C THR A 120 -9.51 12.78 14.28
N LEU A 121 -10.19 12.22 13.27
CA LEU A 121 -10.73 10.87 13.36
C LEU A 121 -9.60 9.82 13.40
N LYS A 122 -9.80 8.74 14.16
CA LYS A 122 -8.92 7.57 14.19
C LYS A 122 -9.74 6.29 14.18
N TYR A 123 -9.12 5.20 13.73
CA TYR A 123 -9.70 3.87 13.88
C TYR A 123 -9.15 3.20 15.14
N SER A 124 -10.01 3.01 16.14
CA SER A 124 -9.70 2.32 17.38
C SER A 124 -10.34 0.94 17.40
N CYS A 125 -9.62 -0.08 17.85
CA CYS A 125 -10.17 -1.41 18.09
C CYS A 125 -10.92 -1.50 19.42
N LEU A 126 -10.62 -0.57 20.33
CA LEU A 126 -11.26 -0.45 21.64
C LEU A 126 -11.82 0.97 21.80
N PRO A 127 -12.80 1.37 20.96
CA PRO A 127 -13.33 2.72 20.97
C PRO A 127 -13.99 3.08 22.31
N GLN A 128 -14.42 2.10 23.11
CA GLN A 128 -14.99 2.30 24.45
C GLN A 128 -13.97 2.87 25.44
N LEU A 129 -12.67 2.62 25.23
CA LEU A 129 -11.60 3.10 26.09
C LEU A 129 -10.89 4.32 25.51
N GLY A 130 -10.68 4.34 24.19
CA GLY A 130 -9.86 5.36 23.51
C GLY A 130 -10.63 6.41 22.72
N GLY A 131 -11.94 6.24 22.51
CA GLY A 131 -12.76 7.04 21.61
C GLY A 131 -12.37 6.92 20.13
N ASN A 132 -13.11 7.62 19.27
CA ASN A 132 -12.89 7.65 17.81
C ASN A 132 -12.18 8.90 17.30
N LYS A 133 -11.89 9.86 18.19
CA LYS A 133 -11.13 11.07 17.88
C LYS A 133 -9.83 11.09 18.66
N ARG A 134 -8.74 11.56 18.05
CA ARG A 134 -7.43 11.69 18.69
C ARG A 134 -7.51 12.66 19.87
N ASN A 135 -7.13 12.16 21.04
CA ASN A 135 -7.22 12.85 22.32
C ASN A 135 -5.81 13.17 22.88
N VAL A 136 -5.75 13.64 24.12
CA VAL A 136 -4.49 14.04 24.77
C VAL A 136 -3.56 12.84 25.04
N VAL A 137 -4.11 11.66 25.35
CA VAL A 137 -3.33 10.43 25.56
C VAL A 137 -2.70 9.99 24.25
N ASP A 138 -3.46 10.01 23.14
CA ASP A 138 -2.91 9.69 21.82
C ASP A 138 -1.75 10.62 21.46
N PHE A 139 -1.94 11.93 21.67
CA PHE A 139 -0.89 12.92 21.45
C PHE A 139 0.37 12.63 22.27
N ALA A 140 0.22 12.32 23.57
CA ALA A 140 1.34 11.98 24.43
C ALA A 140 2.09 10.71 23.96
N VAL A 141 1.36 9.67 23.53
CA VAL A 141 1.96 8.45 22.96
C VAL A 141 2.67 8.75 21.64
N HIS A 142 2.11 9.60 20.77
CA HIS A 142 2.78 10.03 19.56
C HIS A 142 4.07 10.81 19.84
N CYS A 143 4.09 11.68 20.85
CA CYS A 143 5.31 12.34 21.30
C CYS A 143 6.34 11.31 21.83
N LEU A 144 5.91 10.38 22.68
CA LEU A 144 6.78 9.34 23.23
C LEU A 144 7.37 8.46 22.12
N PHE A 145 6.59 8.14 21.09
CA PHE A 145 7.06 7.41 19.91
C PHE A 145 8.25 8.11 19.24
N PHE A 146 8.13 9.42 18.96
CA PHE A 146 9.22 10.17 18.32
C PHE A 146 10.42 10.33 19.24
N ILE A 147 10.20 10.63 20.52
CA ILE A 147 11.27 10.77 21.52
C ILE A 147 12.03 9.46 21.65
N SER A 148 11.34 8.33 21.80
CA SER A 148 11.97 7.01 22.00
C SER A 148 12.74 6.58 20.75
N GLY A 149 12.17 6.78 19.55
CA GLY A 149 12.85 6.46 18.30
C GLY A 149 14.09 7.32 18.08
N LEU A 150 13.99 8.64 18.27
CA LEU A 150 15.14 9.55 18.15
C LEU A 150 16.21 9.23 19.20
N ALA A 151 15.82 8.99 20.45
CA ALA A 151 16.75 8.59 21.50
C ALA A 151 17.49 7.30 21.14
N PHE A 152 16.79 6.27 20.65
CA PHE A 152 17.43 5.03 20.18
C PHE A 152 18.40 5.29 19.02
N LEU A 153 18.01 6.14 18.07
CA LEU A 153 18.86 6.53 16.95
C LEU A 153 20.11 7.24 17.42
N PHE A 154 20.06 8.11 18.43
CA PHE A 154 21.22 8.85 18.93
C PHE A 154 22.06 8.12 19.99
N CYS A 155 21.56 7.04 20.60
CA CYS A 155 22.35 6.22 21.51
C CYS A 155 23.49 5.48 20.77
N PRO A 156 24.76 5.56 21.22
CA PRO A 156 25.85 4.83 20.58
C PRO A 156 25.88 3.33 20.91
N TRP A 157 25.09 2.90 21.90
CA TRP A 157 24.87 1.50 22.26
C TRP A 157 23.41 1.08 22.03
N TYR A 158 23.16 -0.23 22.11
CA TYR A 158 21.82 -0.80 21.96
C TYR A 158 20.97 -0.53 23.21
N SER A 159 20.03 0.42 23.13
CA SER A 159 19.19 0.82 24.26
C SER A 159 17.87 0.05 24.29
N PHE A 160 17.79 -1.00 25.12
CA PHE A 160 16.55 -1.76 25.33
C PHE A 160 15.39 -0.89 25.85
N VAL A 161 15.69 0.12 26.66
CA VAL A 161 14.66 1.04 27.18
C VAL A 161 13.99 1.80 26.04
N CYS A 162 14.79 2.37 25.12
CA CYS A 162 14.26 3.16 24.01
C CYS A 162 13.48 2.31 23.01
N ILE A 163 14.02 1.15 22.60
CA ILE A 163 13.34 0.30 21.61
C ILE A 163 12.06 -0.33 22.17
N ARG A 164 12.03 -0.73 23.45
CA ARG A 164 10.82 -1.24 24.10
C ARG A 164 9.77 -0.16 24.28
N ALA A 165 10.18 1.08 24.61
CA ALA A 165 9.25 2.20 24.67
C ALA A 165 8.65 2.52 23.29
N LEU A 166 9.45 2.48 22.23
CA LEU A 166 8.97 2.64 20.85
C LEU A 166 7.98 1.53 20.48
N PHE A 167 8.32 0.27 20.73
CA PHE A 167 7.44 -0.86 20.44
C PHE A 167 6.15 -0.83 21.27
N PHE A 168 6.21 -0.40 22.53
CA PHE A 168 5.01 -0.18 23.35
C PHE A 168 4.10 0.88 22.72
N CYS A 169 4.65 1.95 22.15
CA CYS A 169 3.86 2.91 21.39
C CYS A 169 3.21 2.24 20.18
N ASP A 170 3.90 1.37 19.43
CA ASP A 170 3.30 0.63 18.31
C ASP A 170 2.14 -0.26 18.73
N VAL A 171 2.26 -0.96 19.87
CA VAL A 171 1.15 -1.75 20.45
C VAL A 171 -0.03 -0.85 20.79
N TYR A 172 0.21 0.31 21.40
CA TYR A 172 -0.85 1.29 21.67
C TYR A 172 -1.51 1.75 20.36
N LEU A 173 -0.72 2.11 19.34
CA LEU A 173 -1.25 2.58 18.05
C LEU A 173 -2.06 1.48 17.36
N PHE A 174 -1.59 0.23 17.36
CA PHE A 174 -2.34 -0.88 16.78
C PHE A 174 -3.74 -1.03 17.39
N MET A 175 -3.86 -0.82 18.70
CA MET A 175 -5.10 -0.98 19.47
C MET A 175 -5.99 0.26 19.43
N PHE A 176 -5.42 1.46 19.50
CA PHE A 176 -6.17 2.69 19.76
C PHE A 176 -6.13 3.73 18.62
N ASP A 177 -5.12 3.70 17.75
CA ASP A 177 -4.99 4.58 16.59
C ASP A 177 -4.36 3.84 15.40
N ARG A 178 -5.12 2.88 14.87
CA ARG A 178 -4.63 1.98 13.84
C ARG A 178 -4.29 2.73 12.56
N THR A 179 -4.94 3.87 12.27
CA THR A 179 -4.59 4.67 11.09
C THR A 179 -3.13 5.14 11.18
N GLN A 180 -2.67 5.58 12.36
CA GLN A 180 -1.26 5.97 12.56
C GLN A 180 -0.28 4.80 12.70
N PHE A 181 -0.74 3.62 13.12
CA PHE A 181 0.05 2.38 13.05
C PHE A 181 0.38 2.03 11.59
N TYR A 182 -0.59 2.15 10.68
CA TYR A 182 -0.36 1.93 9.26
C TYR A 182 0.43 3.05 8.59
N ALA A 183 0.21 4.31 9.00
CA ALA A 183 0.93 5.46 8.46
C ALA A 183 2.44 5.39 8.71
N SER A 184 2.88 4.85 9.86
CA SER A 184 4.30 4.58 10.14
C SER A 184 4.79 3.26 9.58
N THR A 185 3.97 2.53 8.81
CA THR A 185 4.35 1.23 8.23
C THR A 185 4.69 0.18 9.31
N ALA A 186 4.09 0.28 10.50
CA ALA A 186 4.36 -0.63 11.62
C ALA A 186 4.03 -2.11 11.31
N HIS A 187 3.07 -2.36 10.42
CA HIS A 187 2.75 -3.70 9.92
C HIS A 187 3.92 -4.40 9.17
N ALA A 188 4.89 -3.61 8.72
CA ALA A 188 6.14 -4.07 8.11
C ALA A 188 7.20 -4.44 9.13
N TYR A 189 7.39 -3.52 10.06
CA TYR A 189 8.57 -3.46 10.90
C TYR A 189 8.30 -4.11 12.25
N GLY A 190 7.03 -4.26 12.63
CA GLY A 190 6.56 -4.65 13.95
C GLY A 190 7.21 -5.92 14.47
N SER A 191 7.26 -7.00 13.68
CA SER A 191 7.84 -8.27 14.15
C SER A 191 9.36 -8.22 14.28
N MET A 192 10.04 -7.46 13.41
CA MET A 192 11.47 -7.20 13.57
C MET A 192 11.74 -6.28 14.77
N LEU A 193 10.93 -5.24 15.00
CA LEU A 193 11.02 -4.33 16.14
C LEU A 193 10.72 -5.05 17.47
N LEU A 194 9.75 -5.96 17.49
CA LEU A 194 9.49 -6.82 18.64
C LEU A 194 10.69 -7.72 18.91
N SER A 195 11.22 -8.39 17.89
CA SER A 195 12.40 -9.25 18.03
C SER A 195 13.59 -8.46 18.59
N ALA A 196 13.77 -7.23 18.11
CA ALA A 196 14.76 -6.26 18.59
C ALA A 196 14.56 -5.82 20.06
N CYS A 197 13.40 -6.08 20.68
CA CYS A 197 13.20 -5.84 22.11
C CYS A 197 13.84 -6.91 23.02
N PHE A 198 14.26 -8.04 22.46
CA PHE A 198 14.92 -9.15 23.16
C PHE A 198 16.45 -9.03 23.09
N PRO A 199 17.17 -9.52 24.11
CA PRO A 199 18.61 -9.73 24.03
C PRO A 199 19.03 -10.70 22.91
N LEU A 200 20.28 -10.61 22.46
CA LEU A 200 20.84 -11.48 21.41
C LEU A 200 20.84 -12.96 21.82
N ASP A 201 21.22 -13.23 23.06
CA ASP A 201 21.17 -14.54 23.72
C ASP A 201 19.74 -15.03 24.03
N CYS A 202 18.73 -14.24 23.69
CA CYS A 202 17.31 -14.62 23.74
C CYS A 202 16.69 -14.74 22.34
N GLY A 203 17.51 -14.93 21.30
CA GLY A 203 17.09 -15.17 19.92
C GLY A 203 16.55 -13.97 19.14
N SER A 204 16.92 -12.75 19.55
CA SER A 204 16.54 -11.52 18.85
C SER A 204 16.90 -11.53 17.36
N PHE A 205 18.09 -12.02 17.04
CA PHE A 205 18.62 -12.01 15.67
C PHE A 205 17.85 -12.94 14.74
N ALA A 206 17.67 -14.20 15.12
CA ALA A 206 16.82 -15.14 14.39
C ALA A 206 15.36 -14.65 14.30
N GLY A 207 14.86 -13.95 15.32
CA GLY A 207 13.52 -13.35 15.30
C GLY A 207 13.38 -12.28 14.21
N MET A 208 14.36 -11.39 14.09
CA MET A 208 14.40 -10.38 13.02
C MET A 208 14.52 -11.02 11.63
N GLN A 209 15.38 -12.04 11.49
CA GLN A 209 15.48 -12.83 10.26
C GLN A 209 14.15 -13.49 9.90
N LEU A 210 13.49 -14.15 10.85
CA LEU A 210 12.24 -14.86 10.60
C LEU A 210 11.10 -13.90 10.25
N GLY A 211 10.98 -12.76 10.94
CA GLY A 211 9.98 -11.74 10.59
C GLY A 211 10.14 -11.28 9.12
N LEU A 212 11.38 -11.06 8.67
CA LEU A 212 11.64 -10.68 7.28
C LEU A 212 11.40 -11.83 6.28
N ILE A 213 11.80 -13.05 6.61
CA ILE A 213 11.51 -14.26 5.82
C ILE A 213 10.02 -14.44 5.65
N MET A 214 9.24 -14.37 6.73
CA MET A 214 7.79 -14.50 6.71
C MET A 214 7.18 -13.45 5.79
N GLN A 215 7.70 -12.23 5.85
CA GLN A 215 7.20 -11.17 5.01
C GLN A 215 7.39 -11.44 3.51
N TRP A 216 8.61 -11.80 3.08
CA TRP A 216 8.87 -12.15 1.68
C TRP A 216 8.08 -13.40 1.27
N PHE A 217 8.11 -14.44 2.11
CA PHE A 217 7.43 -15.70 1.85
C PHE A 217 5.94 -15.48 1.61
N PHE A 218 5.22 -14.86 2.55
CA PHE A 218 3.79 -14.63 2.42
C PHE A 218 3.41 -13.60 1.34
N SER A 219 4.32 -12.68 1.03
CA SER A 219 4.19 -11.77 -0.10
C SER A 219 4.20 -12.53 -1.43
N GLY A 220 5.08 -13.53 -1.58
CA GLY A 220 5.08 -14.44 -2.72
C GLY A 220 3.87 -15.39 -2.72
N ILE A 221 3.50 -15.96 -1.57
CA ILE A 221 2.32 -16.85 -1.46
C ILE A 221 1.03 -16.13 -1.89
N GLY A 222 0.87 -14.86 -1.51
CA GLY A 222 -0.28 -14.05 -1.92
C GLY A 222 -0.39 -13.86 -3.44
N LYS A 223 0.68 -14.11 -4.20
CA LYS A 223 0.77 -13.96 -5.66
C LYS A 223 0.56 -15.25 -6.45
N ILE A 224 0.27 -16.37 -5.79
CA ILE A 224 0.08 -17.67 -6.47
C ILE A 224 -1.25 -17.72 -7.26
N GLY A 225 -2.26 -16.94 -6.87
CA GLY A 225 -3.57 -16.97 -7.53
C GLY A 225 -3.62 -16.30 -8.91
N PRO A 226 -4.72 -16.52 -9.67
CA PRO A 226 -4.90 -16.00 -11.02
C PRO A 226 -4.98 -14.48 -11.11
N TRP A 227 -5.03 -13.78 -9.99
CA TRP A 227 -5.00 -12.33 -9.95
C TRP A 227 -3.60 -11.74 -10.24
N PHE A 228 -2.52 -12.50 -10.04
CA PHE A 228 -1.16 -11.94 -10.16
C PHE A 228 -0.71 -11.74 -11.61
N GLN A 229 -1.32 -12.46 -12.57
CA GLN A 229 -1.08 -12.26 -14.01
C GLN A 229 -1.32 -10.81 -14.46
N TYR A 230 -2.17 -10.07 -13.73
CA TYR A 230 -2.50 -8.68 -14.03
C TYR A 230 -1.49 -7.67 -13.48
N VAL A 231 -0.58 -8.05 -12.59
CA VAL A 231 0.28 -7.09 -11.89
C VAL A 231 1.54 -6.74 -12.70
N ASN A 232 2.27 -7.77 -13.11
CA ASN A 232 3.64 -7.57 -13.62
C ASN A 232 3.66 -6.89 -15.01
N GLY A 233 2.70 -7.23 -15.89
CA GLY A 233 2.61 -6.64 -17.22
C GLY A 233 2.46 -5.11 -17.20
N PRO A 234 1.41 -4.58 -16.56
CA PRO A 234 1.24 -3.14 -16.36
C PRO A 234 2.41 -2.48 -15.61
N PHE A 235 3.01 -3.19 -14.65
CA PHE A 235 4.20 -2.73 -13.94
C PHE A 235 5.43 -2.53 -14.84
N MET A 236 5.64 -3.44 -15.80
CA MET A 236 6.70 -3.29 -16.80
C MET A 236 6.38 -2.20 -17.82
N LEU A 237 5.14 -2.18 -18.34
CA LEU A 237 4.75 -1.28 -19.44
C LEU A 237 4.67 0.20 -19.03
N GLN A 238 4.56 0.50 -17.73
CA GLN A 238 4.71 1.88 -17.25
C GLN A 238 6.16 2.36 -17.14
N SER A 239 7.13 1.44 -17.10
CA SER A 239 8.53 1.76 -16.86
C SER A 239 9.07 2.72 -17.90
N ARG A 240 9.86 3.71 -17.48
CA ARG A 240 10.49 4.65 -18.41
C ARG A 240 11.38 3.98 -19.46
N TRP A 241 11.93 2.81 -19.13
CA TRP A 241 12.85 2.05 -19.97
C TRP A 241 12.15 1.11 -20.95
N LEU A 242 10.93 0.67 -20.60
CA LEU A 242 10.22 -0.40 -21.33
C LEU A 242 8.94 0.07 -22.03
N ARG A 243 8.36 1.20 -21.60
CA ARG A 243 7.16 1.80 -22.21
C ARG A 243 7.36 2.10 -23.69
N GLY A 244 6.30 1.96 -24.49
CA GLY A 244 6.34 2.17 -25.95
C GLY A 244 6.89 0.99 -26.75
N SER A 245 7.43 -0.04 -26.10
CA SER A 245 7.88 -1.26 -26.80
C SER A 245 6.69 -2.10 -27.25
N LYS A 246 6.34 -2.01 -28.54
CA LYS A 246 5.25 -2.80 -29.15
C LYS A 246 5.47 -4.31 -29.05
N TRP A 247 6.73 -4.75 -29.11
CA TRP A 247 7.08 -6.16 -28.97
C TRP A 247 6.82 -6.65 -27.55
N LEU A 248 7.29 -5.91 -26.54
CA LEU A 248 7.08 -6.26 -25.14
C LEU A 248 5.59 -6.21 -24.77
N LEU A 249 4.86 -5.21 -25.28
CA LEU A 249 3.41 -5.12 -25.12
C LEU A 249 2.72 -6.40 -25.58
N LYS A 250 2.99 -6.84 -26.82
CA LYS A 250 2.41 -8.08 -27.38
C LYS A 250 2.83 -9.36 -26.67
N LEU A 251 3.97 -9.34 -25.97
CA LEU A 251 4.36 -10.42 -25.09
C LEU A 251 3.60 -10.41 -23.77
N LEU A 252 3.23 -9.25 -23.24
CA LEU A 252 2.61 -9.14 -21.91
C LEU A 252 1.08 -9.16 -21.97
N VAL A 253 0.49 -8.52 -22.96
CA VAL A 253 -0.97 -8.46 -23.20
C VAL A 253 -1.31 -8.73 -24.66
N GLU A 254 -2.55 -9.15 -24.96
CA GLU A 254 -2.93 -9.53 -26.32
C GLU A 254 -2.83 -8.38 -27.34
N SER A 255 -3.29 -7.18 -26.96
CA SER A 255 -3.17 -5.97 -27.77
C SER A 255 -3.41 -4.69 -26.97
N GLU A 256 -3.28 -3.53 -27.63
CA GLU A 256 -3.66 -2.24 -27.05
C GLU A 256 -5.17 -2.20 -26.75
N ASP A 257 -6.02 -2.82 -27.57
CA ASP A 257 -7.48 -2.80 -27.41
C ASP A 257 -8.04 -3.96 -26.56
N LYS A 258 -7.25 -5.01 -26.37
CA LYS A 258 -7.55 -6.19 -25.56
C LYS A 258 -6.39 -6.42 -24.60
N MET A 259 -6.54 -5.88 -23.40
CA MET A 259 -5.50 -5.80 -22.37
C MET A 259 -5.44 -7.06 -21.47
N THR A 260 -6.09 -8.15 -21.90
CA THR A 260 -5.97 -9.48 -21.32
C THR A 260 -4.50 -9.92 -21.32
N PRO A 261 -3.94 -10.40 -20.20
CA PRO A 261 -2.58 -10.94 -20.16
C PRO A 261 -2.40 -12.12 -21.10
N THR A 262 -1.28 -12.20 -21.80
CA THR A 262 -0.96 -13.40 -22.59
C THR A 262 -0.48 -14.54 -21.69
N LEU A 263 -0.30 -15.73 -22.27
CA LEU A 263 0.37 -16.84 -21.59
C LEU A 263 1.79 -16.46 -21.13
N PHE A 264 2.54 -15.73 -21.95
CA PHE A 264 3.90 -15.30 -21.57
C PHE A 264 3.86 -14.31 -20.40
N GLY A 265 2.97 -13.32 -20.45
CA GLY A 265 2.77 -12.37 -19.35
C GLY A 265 2.39 -13.07 -18.04
N THR A 266 1.51 -14.07 -18.14
CA THR A 266 1.07 -14.91 -17.02
C THR A 266 2.22 -15.73 -16.43
N CYS A 267 2.97 -16.45 -17.27
CA CYS A 267 4.13 -17.23 -16.83
C CYS A 267 5.20 -16.34 -16.18
N LEU A 268 5.48 -15.16 -16.76
CA LEU A 268 6.45 -14.22 -16.23
C LEU A 268 6.02 -13.68 -14.85
N ALA A 269 4.73 -13.38 -14.67
CA ALA A 269 4.20 -12.99 -13.37
C ALA A 269 4.41 -14.10 -12.34
N HIS A 270 4.01 -15.34 -12.63
CA HIS A 270 4.19 -16.43 -11.67
C HIS A 270 5.65 -16.80 -11.40
N LEU A 271 6.57 -16.59 -12.36
CA LEU A 271 8.01 -16.71 -12.11
C LEU A 271 8.52 -15.64 -11.13
N ALA A 272 8.04 -14.40 -11.24
CA ALA A 272 8.37 -13.35 -10.28
C ALA A 272 7.84 -13.68 -8.87
N ALA A 273 6.61 -14.20 -8.78
CA ALA A 273 6.06 -14.70 -7.52
C ALA A 273 6.91 -15.84 -6.93
N PHE A 274 7.37 -16.77 -7.78
CA PHE A 274 8.23 -17.88 -7.37
C PHE A 274 9.51 -17.42 -6.70
N VAL A 275 10.20 -16.44 -7.29
CA VAL A 275 11.41 -15.87 -6.66
C VAL A 275 11.09 -15.34 -5.26
N GLU A 276 9.96 -14.66 -5.09
CA GLU A 276 9.59 -14.00 -3.84
C GLU A 276 9.27 -14.98 -2.69
N TYR A 277 8.65 -16.13 -2.96
CA TYR A 277 8.43 -17.15 -1.92
C TYR A 277 9.54 -18.20 -1.81
N PHE A 278 10.30 -18.46 -2.87
CA PHE A 278 11.35 -19.48 -2.86
C PHE A 278 12.68 -18.96 -2.33
N ALA A 279 13.09 -17.74 -2.71
CA ALA A 279 14.34 -17.15 -2.25
C ALA A 279 14.45 -17.03 -0.70
N PRO A 280 13.41 -16.63 0.06
CA PRO A 280 13.50 -16.64 1.53
C PRO A 280 13.63 -18.04 2.13
N ILE A 281 13.04 -19.08 1.50
CA ILE A 281 13.25 -20.47 1.92
C ILE A 281 14.71 -20.87 1.68
N ALA A 282 15.29 -20.47 0.54
CA ALA A 282 16.68 -20.77 0.21
C ALA A 282 17.67 -20.18 1.24
N LEU A 283 17.36 -19.03 1.85
CA LEU A 283 18.13 -18.45 2.96
C LEU A 283 18.13 -19.30 4.23
N MET A 284 17.13 -20.17 4.42
CA MET A 284 17.02 -21.08 5.55
C MET A 284 17.72 -22.41 5.32
N VAL A 285 18.11 -22.73 4.09
CA VAL A 285 18.82 -23.99 3.80
C VAL A 285 20.30 -23.79 4.16
N PRO A 286 20.89 -24.62 5.04
CA PRO A 286 22.29 -24.49 5.46
C PRO A 286 23.26 -24.97 4.36
N SER A 287 23.23 -24.30 3.21
CA SER A 287 24.04 -24.56 2.02
C SER A 287 24.43 -23.23 1.38
N ASN A 288 25.72 -23.04 1.14
CA ASN A 288 26.23 -21.80 0.55
C ASN A 288 25.57 -21.48 -0.80
N ALA A 289 25.31 -22.50 -1.62
CA ALA A 289 24.66 -22.32 -2.91
C ALA A 289 23.20 -21.83 -2.75
N ALA A 290 22.47 -22.38 -1.77
CA ALA A 290 21.09 -21.98 -1.50
C ALA A 290 21.02 -20.56 -0.92
N ILE A 291 21.93 -20.22 0.00
CA ILE A 291 22.00 -18.88 0.60
C ILE A 291 22.32 -17.83 -0.48
N TRP A 292 23.29 -18.11 -1.36
CA TRP A 292 23.58 -17.22 -2.49
C TRP A 292 22.39 -17.09 -3.45
N LEU A 293 21.70 -18.19 -3.76
CA LEU A 293 20.48 -18.14 -4.58
C LEU A 293 19.41 -17.24 -3.94
N GLY A 294 19.20 -17.37 -2.62
CA GLY A 294 18.28 -16.52 -1.87
C GLY A 294 18.67 -15.04 -1.89
N LEU A 295 19.92 -14.73 -1.55
CA LEU A 295 20.45 -13.36 -1.51
C LEU A 295 20.40 -12.69 -2.89
N ILE A 296 20.87 -13.39 -3.93
CA ILE A 296 20.88 -12.86 -5.30
C ILE A 296 19.44 -12.70 -5.80
N GLY A 297 18.58 -13.69 -5.59
CA GLY A 297 17.18 -13.65 -6.02
C GLY A 297 16.43 -12.47 -5.40
N LEU A 298 16.50 -12.31 -4.08
CA LEU A 298 15.88 -11.20 -3.37
C LEU A 298 16.48 -9.85 -3.79
N THR A 299 17.81 -9.74 -3.84
CA THR A 299 18.47 -8.48 -4.25
C THR A 299 18.09 -8.09 -5.67
N ALA A 300 18.13 -9.04 -6.62
CA ALA A 300 17.76 -8.81 -8.01
C ALA A 300 16.30 -8.38 -8.15
N MET A 301 15.38 -9.01 -7.40
CA MET A 301 13.97 -8.62 -7.36
C MET A 301 13.78 -7.18 -6.86
N HIS A 302 14.39 -6.81 -5.73
CA HIS A 302 14.27 -5.45 -5.19
C HIS A 302 14.92 -4.42 -6.12
N VAL A 303 16.08 -4.72 -6.71
CA VAL A 303 16.72 -3.85 -7.72
C VAL A 303 15.82 -3.68 -8.94
N TYR A 304 15.21 -4.77 -9.43
CA TYR A 304 14.25 -4.70 -10.53
C TYR A 304 13.07 -3.76 -10.21
N ILE A 305 12.49 -3.86 -9.01
CA ILE A 305 11.39 -2.98 -8.56
C ILE A 305 11.86 -1.53 -8.47
N LEU A 306 13.06 -1.28 -7.95
CA LEU A 306 13.61 0.08 -7.82
C LEU A 306 13.92 0.72 -9.18
N LEU A 307 14.38 -0.06 -10.16
CA LEU A 307 14.68 0.40 -11.52
C LEU A 307 13.43 0.54 -12.40
N THR A 308 12.34 -0.13 -12.04
CA THR A 308 11.07 -0.14 -12.77
C THR A 308 10.05 0.67 -11.98
N PRO A 309 10.01 2.00 -12.15
CA PRO A 309 9.25 2.88 -11.27
C PRO A 309 7.77 2.48 -11.20
N ALA A 310 7.31 2.15 -9.99
CA ALA A 310 5.94 1.83 -9.68
C ALA A 310 5.01 3.05 -9.87
N PRO A 311 3.68 2.86 -9.91
CA PRO A 311 2.73 3.99 -9.93
C PRO A 311 2.65 4.73 -8.60
N PHE A 312 3.18 4.14 -7.56
CA PHE A 312 3.07 4.61 -6.20
C PHE A 312 4.46 4.53 -5.60
N ASP A 313 4.74 5.31 -4.55
CA ASP A 313 6.05 5.21 -3.92
C ASP A 313 6.19 3.85 -3.24
N VAL A 314 7.00 2.96 -3.83
CA VAL A 314 7.44 1.68 -3.27
C VAL A 314 8.94 1.69 -3.00
N TYR A 315 9.63 2.81 -3.25
CA TYR A 315 11.09 2.85 -3.30
C TYR A 315 11.71 2.75 -1.93
N SER A 316 11.25 3.57 -0.96
CA SER A 316 11.84 3.57 0.38
C SER A 316 11.75 2.16 0.96
N TRP A 317 10.58 1.55 0.91
CA TRP A 317 10.42 0.25 1.51
C TRP A 317 11.25 -0.85 0.82
N ASN A 318 11.24 -0.91 -0.51
CA ASN A 318 12.04 -1.92 -1.21
C ASN A 318 13.55 -1.76 -0.97
N LEU A 319 14.04 -0.52 -0.85
CA LEU A 319 15.43 -0.27 -0.50
C LEU A 319 15.73 -0.69 0.95
N CYS A 320 14.81 -0.43 1.90
CA CYS A 320 14.94 -0.90 3.28
C CYS A 320 15.11 -2.42 3.32
N PHE A 321 14.27 -3.18 2.61
CA PHE A 321 14.35 -4.64 2.61
C PHE A 321 15.54 -5.21 1.89
N CYS A 322 15.96 -4.59 0.79
CA CYS A 322 17.20 -4.95 0.13
C CYS A 322 18.39 -4.82 1.11
N LEU A 323 18.48 -3.70 1.83
CA LEU A 323 19.52 -3.50 2.85
C LEU A 323 19.35 -4.46 4.03
N SER A 324 18.11 -4.75 4.44
CA SER A 324 17.81 -5.70 5.52
C SER A 324 18.34 -7.10 5.21
N GLY A 325 18.19 -7.55 3.95
CA GLY A 325 18.77 -8.80 3.48
C GLY A 325 20.30 -8.84 3.65
N ILE A 326 20.98 -7.75 3.30
CA ILE A 326 22.43 -7.63 3.45
C ILE A 326 22.85 -7.62 4.93
N TYR A 327 22.18 -6.83 5.78
CA TYR A 327 22.51 -6.77 7.20
C TYR A 327 22.28 -8.11 7.91
N LEU A 328 21.13 -8.74 7.68
CA LEU A 328 20.70 -9.93 8.43
C LEU A 328 21.23 -11.25 7.86
N PHE A 329 21.38 -11.37 6.53
CA PHE A 329 21.68 -12.65 5.86
C PHE A 329 23.01 -12.67 5.11
N TYR A 330 23.78 -11.58 5.14
CA TYR A 330 25.15 -11.55 4.65
C TYR A 330 26.17 -11.08 5.69
N ILE A 331 25.95 -9.91 6.31
CA ILE A 331 26.91 -9.31 7.26
C ILE A 331 26.78 -9.93 8.66
N GLY A 332 25.56 -9.98 9.22
CA GLY A 332 25.33 -10.49 10.57
C GLY A 332 25.41 -12.02 10.64
N SER A 333 24.87 -12.71 9.65
CA SER A 333 25.08 -14.15 9.45
C SER A 333 25.05 -14.43 7.96
N PHE A 334 25.71 -15.50 7.51
CA PHE A 334 25.55 -15.98 6.14
C PHE A 334 24.40 -17.00 6.12
N GLY A 335 23.20 -16.54 5.76
CA GLY A 335 21.96 -17.32 5.87
C GLY A 335 21.27 -17.20 7.24
N PHE A 336 20.26 -18.04 7.46
CA PHE A 336 19.48 -18.06 8.71
C PHE A 336 20.31 -18.57 9.90
N ASP A 337 20.20 -17.88 11.04
CA ASP A 337 20.93 -18.21 12.28
C ASP A 337 20.13 -19.23 13.12
N PHE A 338 20.41 -20.51 12.89
CA PHE A 338 19.79 -21.60 13.64
C PHE A 338 20.19 -21.64 15.13
N SER A 339 21.35 -21.08 15.51
CA SER A 339 21.78 -21.03 16.91
C SER A 339 20.94 -20.00 17.68
N SER A 340 20.80 -18.80 17.13
CA SER A 340 19.94 -17.77 17.72
C SER A 340 18.47 -18.24 17.78
N TRP A 341 18.03 -19.04 16.80
CA TRP A 341 16.70 -19.68 16.83
C TRP A 341 16.54 -20.65 18.01
N THR A 342 17.54 -21.49 18.30
CA THR A 342 17.47 -22.44 19.42
C THR A 342 17.43 -21.75 20.77
N ASP A 343 18.01 -20.56 20.90
CA ASP A 343 18.03 -19.76 22.12
C ASP A 343 16.83 -18.80 22.23
N MET A 344 15.95 -18.78 21.22
CA MET A 344 14.84 -17.84 21.16
C MET A 344 13.87 -17.99 22.33
N ALA A 345 13.60 -16.87 23.00
CA ALA A 345 12.64 -16.81 24.10
C ALA A 345 11.26 -17.33 23.68
N PHE A 346 10.60 -18.06 24.57
CA PHE A 346 9.31 -18.72 24.28
C PHE A 346 8.24 -17.73 23.80
N CYS A 347 8.13 -16.56 24.44
CA CYS A 347 7.15 -15.54 24.05
C CYS A 347 7.41 -14.97 22.65
N LEU A 348 8.67 -14.84 22.22
CA LEU A 348 9.02 -14.41 20.87
C LEU A 348 8.65 -15.49 19.84
N ARG A 349 8.94 -16.76 20.12
CA ARG A 349 8.51 -17.89 19.27
C ARG A 349 6.99 -17.93 19.12
N LEU A 350 6.27 -17.75 20.23
CA LEU A 350 4.80 -17.76 20.22
C LEU A 350 4.24 -16.63 19.37
N TRP A 351 4.82 -15.42 19.45
CA TRP A 351 4.43 -14.30 18.59
C TRP A 351 4.63 -14.62 17.11
N LEU A 352 5.84 -15.04 16.72
CA LEU A 352 6.16 -15.31 15.31
C LEU A 352 5.31 -16.47 14.76
N PHE A 353 5.01 -17.47 15.59
CA PHE A 353 4.06 -18.52 15.24
C PHE A 353 2.63 -17.99 15.07
N ALA A 354 2.16 -17.11 15.96
CA ALA A 354 0.84 -16.50 15.85
C ALA A 354 0.72 -15.62 14.59
N GLU A 355 1.76 -14.85 14.26
CA GLU A 355 1.84 -14.09 13.01
C GLU A 355 1.84 -15.02 11.78
N PHE A 356 2.56 -16.13 11.83
CA PHE A 356 2.56 -17.13 10.75
C PHE A 356 1.15 -17.70 10.52
N CYS A 357 0.45 -18.04 11.60
CA CYS A 357 -0.95 -18.47 11.54
C CYS A 357 -1.87 -17.37 11.01
N LEU A 358 -1.68 -16.11 11.45
CA LEU A 358 -2.45 -14.96 10.97
C LEU A 358 -2.24 -14.71 9.48
N CYS A 359 -1.01 -14.84 9.00
CA CYS A 359 -0.68 -14.70 7.59
C CYS A 359 -1.41 -15.75 6.76
N TRP A 360 -1.32 -17.04 7.12
CA TRP A 360 -2.10 -18.09 6.46
C TRP A 360 -3.60 -17.82 6.49
N TYR A 361 -4.13 -17.45 7.65
CA TYR A 361 -5.54 -17.12 7.79
C TYR A 361 -5.94 -15.99 6.83
N GLY A 362 -5.12 -14.94 6.70
CA GLY A 362 -5.37 -13.86 5.75
C GLY A 362 -5.22 -14.23 4.27
N GLN A 363 -4.49 -15.30 3.93
CA GLN A 363 -4.49 -15.86 2.56
C GLN A 363 -5.84 -16.53 2.23
N PHE A 364 -6.41 -17.27 3.19
CA PHE A 364 -7.70 -17.96 3.03
C PHE A 364 -8.90 -17.03 3.18
N PHE A 365 -8.81 -16.03 4.06
CA PHE A 365 -9.87 -15.09 4.40
C PHE A 365 -9.40 -13.63 4.25
N PRO A 366 -9.05 -13.21 3.02
CA PRO A 366 -8.47 -11.91 2.73
C PRO A 366 -9.44 -10.73 2.92
N ASP A 367 -10.74 -11.03 3.08
CA ASP A 367 -11.81 -10.08 3.45
C ASP A 367 -11.96 -9.90 4.97
N GLN A 368 -11.23 -10.65 5.79
CA GLN A 368 -11.28 -10.56 7.26
C GLN A 368 -9.97 -10.01 7.85
N ILE A 369 -8.83 -10.40 7.28
CA ILE A 369 -7.53 -9.88 7.67
C ILE A 369 -6.96 -9.02 6.55
N GLY A 370 -6.67 -7.78 6.92
CA GLY A 370 -6.09 -6.78 6.05
C GLY A 370 -4.81 -7.27 5.38
N TYR A 371 -4.63 -6.91 4.11
CA TYR A 371 -3.62 -7.54 3.26
C TYR A 371 -2.21 -7.32 3.78
N TYR A 372 -1.97 -6.19 4.42
CA TYR A 372 -0.69 -5.82 5.03
C TYR A 372 -0.32 -6.67 6.24
N LEU A 373 -1.27 -6.93 7.16
CA LEU A 373 -1.04 -7.78 8.32
C LEU A 373 -0.83 -9.25 7.93
N SER A 374 -1.42 -9.68 6.81
CA SER A 374 -1.19 -11.01 6.23
C SER A 374 -0.03 -11.07 5.23
N HIS A 375 0.75 -9.99 5.12
CA HIS A 375 1.88 -9.84 4.21
C HIS A 375 1.60 -10.10 2.72
N ARG A 376 0.38 -9.85 2.23
CA ARG A 376 -0.03 -10.02 0.82
C ARG A 376 0.33 -8.82 -0.05
N TYR A 377 1.56 -8.32 0.07
CA TYR A 377 1.96 -7.04 -0.54
C TYR A 377 1.85 -7.08 -2.06
N TRP A 378 1.09 -6.12 -2.60
CA TRP A 378 0.97 -5.87 -4.04
C TRP A 378 0.63 -7.12 -4.86
N ALA A 379 -0.21 -8.00 -4.30
CA ALA A 379 -0.56 -9.26 -4.92
C ALA A 379 -1.52 -9.14 -6.11
N GLY A 380 -2.08 -7.96 -6.40
CA GLY A 380 -3.17 -7.80 -7.38
C GLY A 380 -4.54 -8.20 -6.84
N ASN A 381 -4.63 -8.49 -5.53
CA ASN A 381 -5.82 -9.01 -4.87
C ASN A 381 -5.90 -8.56 -3.40
N TRP A 382 -6.54 -7.42 -3.17
CA TRP A 382 -6.86 -6.89 -1.86
C TRP A 382 -8.19 -6.12 -1.92
N VAL A 383 -8.80 -5.87 -0.77
CA VAL A 383 -10.06 -5.13 -0.71
C VAL A 383 -9.85 -3.74 -1.30
N GLN A 384 -10.69 -3.34 -2.25
CA GLN A 384 -10.71 -1.99 -2.81
C GLN A 384 -11.96 -1.26 -2.32
N THR A 385 -11.82 0.02 -2.02
CA THR A 385 -12.96 0.86 -1.71
C THR A 385 -12.87 2.19 -2.46
N HIS A 386 -13.98 2.59 -3.08
CA HIS A 386 -14.08 3.82 -3.87
C HIS A 386 -15.27 4.64 -3.39
N PHE A 387 -15.00 5.82 -2.85
CA PHE A 387 -16.06 6.78 -2.51
C PHE A 387 -16.50 7.53 -3.75
N MET A 388 -17.81 7.71 -3.87
CA MET A 388 -18.46 8.63 -4.79
C MET A 388 -19.27 9.62 -3.96
N VAL A 389 -18.83 10.88 -3.92
CA VAL A 389 -19.47 11.96 -3.15
C VAL A 389 -20.14 12.94 -4.10
N ARG A 390 -21.40 13.30 -3.84
CA ARG A 390 -22.20 14.18 -4.69
C ARG A 390 -21.56 15.58 -4.75
N LYS A 391 -21.38 16.12 -5.96
CA LYS A 391 -20.91 17.50 -6.17
C LYS A 391 -22.07 18.49 -6.14
N ASN A 392 -22.38 19.00 -4.95
CA ASN A 392 -23.30 20.13 -4.80
C ASN A 392 -22.92 20.97 -3.56
N GLN A 393 -23.54 22.14 -3.44
CA GLN A 393 -23.25 23.07 -2.35
C GLN A 393 -23.58 22.48 -0.98
N THR A 394 -24.72 21.79 -0.84
CA THR A 394 -25.16 21.18 0.43
C THR A 394 -24.12 20.21 0.99
N VAL A 395 -23.59 19.32 0.15
CA VAL A 395 -22.57 18.34 0.53
C VAL A 395 -21.24 19.03 0.81
N LYS A 396 -20.87 20.03 0.01
CA LYS A 396 -19.66 20.83 0.27
C LYS A 396 -19.73 21.52 1.65
N ASP A 397 -20.86 22.12 2.00
CA ASP A 397 -21.06 22.81 3.28
C ASP A 397 -21.02 21.85 4.48
N LYS A 398 -21.48 20.61 4.30
CA LYS A 398 -21.33 19.55 5.30
C LYS A 398 -19.86 19.21 5.53
N LEU A 399 -19.10 19.04 4.44
CA LEU A 399 -17.67 18.74 4.50
C LEU A 399 -16.83 19.91 5.03
N ASP A 400 -17.20 21.17 4.75
CA ASP A 400 -16.52 22.36 5.28
C ASP A 400 -16.65 22.51 6.81
N LYS A 401 -17.64 21.85 7.43
CA LYS A 401 -17.82 21.84 8.89
C LYS A 401 -16.99 20.78 9.60
N VAL A 402 -16.40 19.85 8.86
CA VAL A 402 -15.47 18.86 9.39
C VAL A 402 -14.09 19.51 9.56
N ASP A 403 -13.32 19.13 10.58
CA ASP A 403 -11.92 19.55 10.77
C ASP A 403 -10.96 18.36 10.54
N PRO A 404 -10.53 18.10 9.29
CA PRO A 404 -9.69 16.97 8.92
C PRO A 404 -8.21 17.34 8.81
N ARG A 405 -7.82 18.59 9.10
CA ARG A 405 -6.47 19.17 8.87
C ARG A 405 -6.04 19.30 7.41
N LEU A 406 -6.83 18.84 6.45
CA LEU A 406 -6.62 19.03 5.02
C LEU A 406 -7.78 19.81 4.39
N PRO A 407 -7.55 20.52 3.27
CA PRO A 407 -8.61 21.20 2.54
C PRO A 407 -9.74 20.25 2.16
N ASN A 408 -10.96 20.79 2.03
CA ASN A 408 -12.13 20.03 1.60
C ASN A 408 -11.85 19.35 0.23
N PRO A 409 -12.01 18.03 0.11
CA PRO A 409 -11.74 17.30 -1.13
C PRO A 409 -12.79 17.57 -2.22
N LEU A 410 -13.92 18.17 -1.87
CA LEU A 410 -15.00 18.52 -2.78
C LEU A 410 -14.85 19.96 -3.26
N SER A 411 -14.24 20.12 -4.44
CA SER A 411 -14.26 21.38 -5.19
C SER A 411 -15.49 21.42 -6.10
N LEU A 412 -16.21 22.54 -6.09
CA LEU A 412 -17.27 22.84 -7.05
C LEU A 412 -16.78 23.67 -8.23
N GLU A 413 -15.57 24.22 -8.13
CA GLU A 413 -14.93 24.93 -9.24
C GLU A 413 -14.66 23.96 -10.40
N PRO A 414 -14.83 24.41 -11.66
CA PRO A 414 -14.49 23.61 -12.82
C PRO A 414 -13.06 23.09 -12.72
N THR A 415 -12.92 21.78 -12.61
CA THR A 415 -11.58 21.16 -12.57
C THR A 415 -10.93 21.34 -13.94
N PRO A 416 -9.70 21.88 -14.02
CA PRO A 416 -8.96 21.93 -15.27
C PRO A 416 -8.93 20.57 -15.96
N TYR A 417 -9.10 20.56 -17.28
CA TYR A 417 -9.29 19.31 -18.05
C TYR A 417 -8.14 18.32 -17.80
N TYR A 418 -6.91 18.80 -17.83
CA TYR A 418 -5.75 17.96 -17.58
C TYR A 418 -5.74 17.32 -16.17
N LEU A 419 -6.24 18.02 -15.14
CA LEU A 419 -6.35 17.45 -13.78
C LEU A 419 -7.40 16.35 -13.72
N MET A 420 -8.51 16.50 -14.47
CA MET A 420 -9.49 15.43 -14.61
C MET A 420 -8.84 14.19 -15.24
N CYS A 421 -8.11 14.35 -16.35
CA CYS A 421 -7.40 13.25 -17.01
C CYS A 421 -6.38 12.57 -16.08
N LEU A 422 -5.59 13.36 -15.34
CA LEU A 422 -4.63 12.83 -14.36
C LEU A 422 -5.32 12.03 -13.24
N GLY A 423 -6.54 12.41 -12.84
CA GLY A 423 -7.33 11.67 -11.86
C GLY A 423 -7.76 10.27 -12.33
N TYR A 424 -8.02 10.09 -13.63
CA TYR A 424 -8.37 8.77 -14.18
C TYR A 424 -7.17 7.83 -14.32
N MET A 425 -5.94 8.33 -14.40
CA MET A 425 -4.74 7.50 -14.63
C MET A 425 -4.48 6.48 -13.50
N PRO A 426 -4.46 6.85 -12.20
CA PRO A 426 -4.35 5.88 -11.12
C PRO A 426 -5.51 4.89 -11.08
N PHE A 427 -6.72 5.33 -11.43
CA PHE A 427 -7.91 4.48 -11.43
C PHE A 427 -7.83 3.41 -12.54
N ALA A 428 -7.47 3.82 -13.76
CA ALA A 428 -7.20 2.91 -14.88
C ALA A 428 -6.01 1.98 -14.60
N TYR A 429 -4.94 2.47 -13.97
CA TYR A 429 -3.83 1.61 -13.56
C TYR A 429 -4.28 0.55 -12.56
N THR A 430 -5.08 0.92 -11.56
CA THR A 430 -5.57 -0.04 -10.56
C THR A 430 -6.48 -1.08 -11.21
N TRP A 431 -7.32 -0.68 -12.17
CA TRP A 431 -8.07 -1.63 -13.01
C TRP A 431 -7.17 -2.59 -13.77
N LEU A 432 -6.07 -2.11 -14.36
CA LEU A 432 -5.10 -2.96 -15.05
C LEU A 432 -4.45 -3.97 -14.10
N ALA A 433 -4.01 -3.50 -12.92
CA ALA A 433 -3.16 -4.23 -11.99
C ALA A 433 -3.88 -5.09 -10.95
N THR A 434 -5.22 -5.08 -10.91
CA THR A 434 -5.99 -5.81 -9.90
C THR A 434 -7.20 -6.51 -10.48
N MET A 435 -7.45 -7.74 -10.02
CA MET A 435 -8.46 -8.61 -10.60
C MET A 435 -9.89 -8.23 -10.17
N ASN A 436 -10.08 -7.85 -8.90
CA ASN A 436 -11.41 -7.49 -8.39
C ASN A 436 -11.92 -6.18 -9.00
N MET A 437 -11.02 -5.31 -9.47
CA MET A 437 -11.38 -4.08 -10.16
C MET A 437 -11.98 -4.27 -11.55
N LYS A 438 -11.91 -5.47 -12.15
CA LYS A 438 -12.38 -5.66 -13.54
C LYS A 438 -13.83 -5.25 -13.74
N CYS A 439 -14.65 -5.37 -12.68
CA CYS A 439 -16.06 -5.04 -12.70
C CYS A 439 -16.44 -3.60 -12.29
N ILE A 440 -15.46 -2.73 -11.98
CA ILE A 440 -15.71 -1.42 -11.36
C ILE A 440 -16.61 -0.49 -12.19
N VAL A 441 -16.49 -0.51 -13.53
CA VAL A 441 -17.29 0.37 -14.41
C VAL A 441 -18.78 0.07 -14.26
N ARG A 442 -19.15 -1.21 -14.22
CA ARG A 442 -20.54 -1.61 -13.97
C ARG A 442 -21.04 -1.12 -12.61
N LEU A 443 -20.25 -1.26 -11.55
CA LEU A 443 -20.68 -0.81 -10.22
C LEU A 443 -20.81 0.72 -10.13
N VAL A 444 -19.95 1.47 -10.83
CA VAL A 444 -20.09 2.92 -10.96
C VAL A 444 -21.38 3.26 -11.70
N GLU A 445 -21.66 2.63 -12.84
CA GLU A 445 -22.91 2.84 -13.59
C GLU A 445 -24.14 2.48 -12.74
N ASP A 446 -24.07 1.43 -11.94
CA ASP A 446 -25.14 1.07 -11.01
C ASP A 446 -25.41 2.21 -10.02
N VAL A 447 -24.38 2.84 -9.43
CA VAL A 447 -24.53 4.04 -8.58
C VAL A 447 -25.12 5.21 -9.35
N LEU A 448 -24.66 5.47 -10.59
CA LEU A 448 -25.15 6.59 -11.40
C LEU A 448 -26.65 6.47 -11.72
N ASN A 449 -27.15 5.24 -11.81
CA ASN A 449 -28.55 4.93 -12.07
C ASN A 449 -29.41 4.79 -10.80
N MET A 450 -28.84 4.93 -9.60
CA MET A 450 -29.62 4.94 -8.35
C MET A 450 -30.40 6.26 -8.20
N GLY A 451 -31.72 6.17 -8.01
CA GLY A 451 -32.57 7.32 -7.74
C GLY A 451 -32.73 8.25 -8.95
N SER A 452 -32.34 9.52 -8.82
CA SER A 452 -32.32 10.49 -9.91
C SER A 452 -31.11 10.21 -10.81
N ARG A 453 -31.30 9.59 -11.98
CA ARG A 453 -30.23 9.27 -12.93
C ARG A 453 -29.22 10.44 -13.05
N THR A 454 -27.97 10.16 -12.72
CA THR A 454 -26.86 11.13 -12.68
C THR A 454 -25.82 10.82 -13.75
N THR A 455 -24.90 11.75 -13.97
CA THR A 455 -23.70 11.54 -14.76
C THR A 455 -22.48 11.43 -13.86
N VAL A 456 -21.39 10.82 -14.35
CA VAL A 456 -20.15 10.68 -13.59
C VAL A 456 -19.58 12.03 -13.13
N ASP A 457 -19.83 13.11 -13.87
CA ASP A 457 -19.31 14.43 -13.55
C ASP A 457 -20.02 15.09 -12.35
N ASP A 458 -21.22 14.61 -12.00
CA ASP A 458 -21.97 15.00 -10.80
C ASP A 458 -21.38 14.42 -9.50
N TRP A 459 -20.32 13.61 -9.60
CA TRP A 459 -19.70 12.90 -8.50
C TRP A 459 -18.20 13.20 -8.41
N ALA A 460 -17.70 13.29 -7.18
CA ALA A 460 -16.29 13.34 -6.87
C ALA A 460 -15.82 11.96 -6.38
N PHE A 461 -14.79 11.43 -7.04
CA PHE A 461 -14.04 10.28 -6.54
C PHE A 461 -12.95 10.79 -5.61
N CYS A 462 -13.08 10.57 -4.31
CA CYS A 462 -12.14 11.10 -3.33
C CYS A 462 -11.77 10.06 -2.26
N GLY A 463 -10.58 10.20 -1.68
CA GLY A 463 -10.13 9.38 -0.54
C GLY A 463 -10.71 9.89 0.77
N LEU A 464 -12.04 9.78 0.97
CA LEU A 464 -12.72 10.37 2.12
C LEU A 464 -12.18 9.85 3.47
N GLN A 465 -11.90 8.55 3.55
CA GLN A 465 -11.25 7.95 4.71
C GLN A 465 -9.90 8.62 5.01
N SER A 466 -8.98 8.64 4.03
CA SER A 466 -7.66 9.23 4.22
C SER A 466 -7.72 10.72 4.58
N TRP A 467 -8.70 11.45 4.03
CA TRP A 467 -8.95 12.84 4.37
C TRP A 467 -9.38 13.02 5.84
N LEU A 468 -10.24 12.14 6.37
CA LEU A 468 -10.73 12.24 7.75
C LEU A 468 -9.71 11.77 8.80
N CYS A 469 -8.99 10.68 8.52
CA CYS A 469 -8.19 9.99 9.54
C CYS A 469 -6.68 9.98 9.30
N GLY A 470 -6.23 10.54 8.18
CA GLY A 470 -4.86 10.46 7.70
C GLY A 470 -4.62 9.19 6.90
N GLU A 471 -3.38 9.00 6.46
CA GLU A 471 -2.97 7.85 5.64
C GLU A 471 -3.43 6.53 6.27
N PHE A 472 -4.34 5.83 5.58
CA PHE A 472 -4.81 4.52 6.00
C PHE A 472 -4.89 3.59 4.79
N ARG A 473 -3.88 2.73 4.64
CA ARG A 473 -3.65 2.00 3.39
C ARG A 473 -4.45 0.70 3.27
N ASP A 474 -4.98 0.18 4.38
CA ASP A 474 -5.71 -1.09 4.40
C ASP A 474 -7.22 -0.85 4.31
N GLN A 475 -7.74 -0.87 3.08
CA GLN A 475 -9.10 -0.48 2.75
C GLN A 475 -10.18 -1.45 3.28
N ILE A 476 -9.78 -2.59 3.87
CA ILE A 476 -10.72 -3.50 4.55
C ILE A 476 -11.48 -2.79 5.67
N TYR A 477 -10.82 -1.87 6.39
CA TYR A 477 -11.40 -1.18 7.53
C TYR A 477 -12.29 -0.01 7.13
N THR A 478 -12.28 0.41 5.87
CA THR A 478 -13.14 1.50 5.37
C THR A 478 -14.60 1.19 5.65
N HIS A 479 -15.02 -0.07 5.45
CA HIS A 479 -16.36 -0.53 5.79
C HIS A 479 -16.68 -0.32 7.28
N THR A 480 -15.80 -0.77 8.18
CA THR A 480 -15.98 -0.62 9.63
C THR A 480 -15.99 0.85 10.07
N MET A 481 -15.33 1.73 9.30
CA MET A 481 -15.32 3.16 9.57
C MET A 481 -16.54 3.91 9.00
N MET A 482 -17.35 3.30 8.13
CA MET A 482 -18.50 3.98 7.52
C MET A 482 -19.46 4.63 8.53
N PRO A 483 -19.83 3.98 9.66
CA PRO A 483 -20.67 4.64 10.67
C PRO A 483 -20.02 5.90 11.25
N LEU A 484 -18.70 5.90 11.45
CA LEU A 484 -17.95 7.05 11.96
C LEU A 484 -17.87 8.18 10.94
N ILE A 485 -17.65 7.82 9.66
CA ILE A 485 -17.66 8.77 8.55
C ILE A 485 -19.05 9.43 8.45
N GLN A 486 -20.11 8.63 8.57
CA GLN A 486 -21.48 9.15 8.54
C GLN A 486 -21.81 10.04 9.75
N GLU A 487 -21.36 9.68 10.95
CA GLU A 487 -21.53 10.50 12.15
C GLU A 487 -20.87 11.88 11.99
N GLU A 488 -19.68 11.91 11.40
CA GLU A 488 -18.91 13.15 11.25
C GLU A 488 -19.39 14.01 10.07
N CYS A 489 -19.64 13.41 8.91
CA CYS A 489 -20.00 14.14 7.69
C CYS A 489 -21.51 14.40 7.55
N LYS A 490 -22.36 13.59 8.21
CA LYS A 490 -23.83 13.74 8.21
C LYS A 490 -24.45 13.78 6.82
N PHE A 491 -24.03 12.86 5.96
CA PHE A 491 -24.60 12.75 4.61
C PHE A 491 -26.09 12.38 4.68
N ASP A 492 -26.86 12.92 3.75
CA ASP A 492 -28.20 12.44 3.45
C ASP A 492 -28.17 11.28 2.46
N GLU A 493 -29.31 10.63 2.29
CA GLU A 493 -29.46 9.55 1.32
C GLU A 493 -29.08 10.03 -0.09
N GLY A 494 -28.26 9.25 -0.78
CA GLY A 494 -27.81 9.53 -2.14
C GLY A 494 -26.74 10.62 -2.23
N GLU A 495 -26.17 11.09 -1.12
CA GLU A 495 -25.09 12.08 -1.14
C GLU A 495 -23.68 11.46 -1.15
N CYS A 496 -23.51 10.26 -0.57
CA CYS A 496 -22.22 9.58 -0.52
C CYS A 496 -22.42 8.07 -0.64
N TYR A 497 -21.82 7.49 -1.68
CA TYR A 497 -21.73 6.06 -1.87
C TYR A 497 -20.30 5.56 -1.67
N LEU A 498 -20.17 4.33 -1.18
CA LEU A 498 -18.92 3.57 -1.15
C LEU A 498 -19.11 2.28 -1.94
N ILE A 499 -18.34 2.10 -3.01
CA ILE A 499 -18.22 0.82 -3.71
C ILE A 499 -17.11 0.03 -3.03
N ARG A 500 -17.43 -1.13 -2.47
CA ARG A 500 -16.48 -2.08 -1.87
C ARG A 500 -16.34 -3.30 -2.77
N LEU A 501 -15.11 -3.62 -3.13
CA LEU A 501 -14.74 -4.85 -3.83
C LEU A 501 -13.87 -5.69 -2.90
N GLY A 502 -14.36 -6.85 -2.52
CA GLY A 502 -13.64 -7.82 -1.70
C GLY A 502 -12.45 -8.45 -2.43
N ALA A 503 -11.69 -9.25 -1.69
CA ALA A 503 -10.52 -9.96 -2.20
C ALA A 503 -10.83 -11.45 -2.41
N PHE A 504 -10.27 -12.04 -3.46
CA PHE A 504 -10.43 -13.45 -3.80
C PHE A 504 -9.72 -14.34 -2.80
N ARG A 505 -10.46 -15.30 -2.26
CA ARG A 505 -9.93 -16.30 -1.33
C ARG A 505 -9.01 -17.28 -2.04
N MET A 506 -7.95 -17.71 -1.36
CA MET A 506 -7.10 -18.80 -1.83
C MET A 506 -7.94 -20.09 -2.00
N PHE A 507 -7.77 -20.77 -3.13
CA PHE A 507 -8.47 -22.00 -3.57
C PHE A 507 -9.98 -21.90 -3.84
N GLN A 508 -10.72 -20.98 -3.21
CA GLN A 508 -12.16 -20.81 -3.47
C GLN A 508 -12.45 -19.90 -4.67
N HIS A 509 -11.54 -18.99 -5.03
CA HIS A 509 -11.67 -18.12 -6.21
C HIS A 509 -12.96 -17.26 -6.23
N GLU A 510 -13.56 -17.02 -5.07
CA GLU A 510 -14.72 -16.13 -4.86
C GLU A 510 -14.33 -14.89 -4.04
N ALA A 511 -15.02 -13.78 -4.30
CA ALA A 511 -15.01 -12.56 -3.51
C ALA A 511 -16.43 -11.95 -3.42
N SER A 512 -16.61 -10.92 -2.61
CA SER A 512 -17.87 -10.17 -2.49
C SER A 512 -17.75 -8.76 -3.08
N TRP A 513 -18.83 -8.16 -3.55
CA TRP A 513 -18.90 -6.74 -3.85
C TRP A 513 -20.14 -6.13 -3.20
N GLN A 514 -20.04 -4.85 -2.82
CA GLN A 514 -21.11 -4.15 -2.12
C GLN A 514 -21.13 -2.67 -2.54
N ILE A 515 -22.32 -2.09 -2.65
CA ILE A 515 -22.53 -0.65 -2.74
C ILE A 515 -23.21 -0.21 -1.44
N TYR A 516 -22.55 0.71 -0.75
CA TYR A 516 -23.03 1.32 0.49
C TYR A 516 -23.48 2.74 0.22
N ASP A 517 -24.64 3.11 0.73
CA ASP A 517 -25.00 4.51 0.96
C ASP A 517 -24.60 4.88 2.39
N ALA A 518 -23.95 6.02 2.58
CA ALA A 518 -23.43 6.42 3.90
C ALA A 518 -24.52 6.52 4.98
N LYS A 519 -25.76 6.84 4.62
CA LYS A 519 -26.90 6.94 5.54
C LYS A 519 -27.68 5.63 5.66
N LYS A 520 -27.91 4.91 4.54
CA LYS A 520 -28.73 3.68 4.53
C LYS A 520 -27.96 2.39 4.83
N GLY A 521 -26.65 2.38 4.71
CA GLY A 521 -25.84 1.15 4.77
C GLY A 521 -25.80 0.44 3.42
N VAL A 522 -25.74 -0.90 3.42
CA VAL A 522 -25.69 -1.70 2.18
C VAL A 522 -26.98 -1.53 1.40
N VAL A 523 -26.89 -1.01 0.17
CA VAL A 523 -28.03 -0.87 -0.74
C VAL A 523 -28.04 -1.94 -1.83
N ARG A 524 -26.87 -2.47 -2.20
CA ARG A 524 -26.71 -3.60 -3.12
C ARG A 524 -25.48 -4.41 -2.76
N GLU A 525 -25.52 -5.71 -3.03
CA GLU A 525 -24.39 -6.60 -2.86
C GLU A 525 -24.47 -7.80 -3.80
N GLY A 526 -23.33 -8.47 -3.99
CA GLY A 526 -23.26 -9.70 -4.78
C GLY A 526 -21.91 -10.39 -4.67
N LYS A 527 -21.72 -11.42 -5.48
CA LYS A 527 -20.49 -12.22 -5.53
C LYS A 527 -19.69 -11.96 -6.80
N LEU A 528 -18.38 -12.18 -6.71
CA LEU A 528 -17.44 -12.21 -7.82
C LEU A 528 -16.78 -13.59 -7.86
N THR A 529 -16.55 -14.12 -9.06
CA THR A 529 -15.65 -15.26 -9.26
C THR A 529 -14.47 -14.83 -10.13
N THR A 530 -13.35 -15.55 -10.04
CA THR A 530 -12.20 -15.26 -10.92
C THR A 530 -12.55 -15.48 -12.39
N GLU A 531 -13.39 -16.47 -12.70
CA GLU A 531 -13.88 -16.74 -14.05
C GLU A 531 -14.66 -15.55 -14.61
N MET A 532 -15.61 -14.99 -13.82
CA MET A 532 -16.35 -13.79 -14.19
C MET A 532 -15.41 -12.61 -14.46
N MET A 533 -14.37 -12.41 -13.64
CA MET A 533 -13.45 -11.28 -13.86
C MET A 533 -12.57 -11.47 -15.08
N SER A 534 -12.11 -12.69 -15.35
CA SER A 534 -11.31 -13.00 -16.53
C SER A 534 -12.13 -12.93 -17.82
N SER A 535 -13.44 -13.18 -17.80
CA SER A 535 -14.27 -13.03 -19.00
C SER A 535 -14.46 -11.58 -19.47
N ILE A 536 -14.15 -10.59 -18.62
CA ILE A 536 -14.32 -9.15 -18.88
C ILE A 536 -13.02 -8.35 -18.71
N ASP A 537 -11.86 -9.01 -18.76
CA ASP A 537 -10.58 -8.36 -18.51
C ASP A 537 -9.95 -7.67 -19.75
N SER A 538 -10.66 -7.72 -20.90
CA SER A 538 -10.20 -7.15 -22.16
C SER A 538 -10.07 -5.63 -22.11
N ARG A 539 -11.05 -4.96 -21.48
CA ARG A 539 -11.09 -3.50 -21.31
C ARG A 539 -12.08 -3.11 -20.19
N PRO A 540 -11.90 -1.96 -19.52
CA PRO A 540 -12.80 -1.51 -18.46
C PRO A 540 -14.30 -1.57 -18.80
N SER A 541 -14.68 -1.14 -19.99
CA SER A 541 -16.07 -1.11 -20.43
C SER A 541 -16.70 -2.49 -20.65
N ALA A 542 -15.90 -3.57 -20.77
CA ALA A 542 -16.41 -4.93 -20.95
C ALA A 542 -17.27 -5.40 -19.76
N SER A 543 -17.06 -4.83 -18.56
CA SER A 543 -17.89 -5.14 -17.40
C SER A 543 -19.37 -4.78 -17.56
N MET A 544 -19.73 -3.93 -18.53
CA MET A 544 -21.14 -3.64 -18.83
C MET A 544 -21.90 -4.84 -19.40
N GLU A 545 -21.18 -5.81 -19.96
CA GLU A 545 -21.74 -7.06 -20.49
C GLU A 545 -22.08 -8.06 -19.37
N LEU A 546 -21.59 -7.86 -18.14
CA LEU A 546 -21.95 -8.71 -17.01
C LEU A 546 -23.41 -8.55 -16.64
N LEU A 547 -24.16 -9.64 -16.55
CA LEU A 547 -25.41 -9.65 -15.77
C LEU A 547 -25.06 -9.84 -14.30
N MET A 548 -24.89 -8.75 -13.56
CA MET A 548 -24.78 -8.82 -12.09
C MET A 548 -26.17 -9.08 -11.51
N ALA A 549 -26.37 -10.28 -10.97
CA ALA A 549 -27.54 -10.65 -10.19
C ALA A 549 -27.52 -9.94 -8.83
#